data_AF-A4BFF6-F1
#
_entry.id   AF-A4BFF6-F1
#
_cell.length_a   1.000
_cell.length_b   1.000
_cell.length_c   1.000
_cell.angle_alpha   90.00
_cell.angle_beta   90.00
_cell.angle_gamma   90.00
#
_symmetry.space_group_name_H-M   'P 1'
#
loop_
_entity.id
_entity.type
_entity.pdbx_description
1 polymer ?
#
loop_
_entity_poly.entity_id
_entity_poly.type
_entity_poly.pdbx_seq_one_letter_code
_entity_poly.pdbx_strand_id
1 'polypeptide(L)'
;MKQKRVNINTRLKWHFFLLIMACILGTFLSGPSPAGTDLSLPEWFGTGLMMSLITVLPLMFFIPTVLKPTPGSVSWLSFFLLAYLVFAILKIFSPGGFFGGTLMTLFNLTAFFYAVAWLRPFKKAAKEKQKS
;
A
#
# COMPACT_ATOMS: atom_id res chain seq x y z
N MET A 1 21.29 11.69 -14.95
CA MET A 1 20.88 11.16 -13.62
C MET A 1 19.61 11.79 -13.05
N LYS A 2 19.38 13.10 -13.19
CA LYS A 2 18.20 13.82 -12.66
C LYS A 2 16.86 13.27 -13.19
N GLN A 3 16.77 12.98 -14.49
CA GLN A 3 15.56 12.46 -15.13
C GLN A 3 15.17 11.03 -14.68
N LYS A 4 16.16 10.16 -14.43
CA LYS A 4 15.94 8.82 -13.87
C LYS A 4 15.39 8.89 -12.43
N ARG A 5 15.83 9.88 -11.63
CA ARG A 5 15.33 10.13 -10.27
C ARG A 5 13.92 10.72 -10.24
N VAL A 6 13.56 11.57 -11.20
CA VAL A 6 12.19 12.11 -11.31
C VAL A 6 11.21 10.99 -11.66
N ASN A 7 11.55 10.14 -12.62
CA ASN A 7 10.69 9.02 -13.04
C ASN A 7 10.41 8.04 -11.88
N ILE A 8 11.43 7.66 -11.11
CA ILE A 8 11.23 6.73 -9.98
C ILE A 8 10.41 7.33 -8.83
N ASN A 9 10.51 8.65 -8.59
CA ASN A 9 9.67 9.33 -7.61
C ASN A 9 8.19 9.30 -8.04
N THR A 10 7.93 9.64 -9.31
CA THR A 10 6.58 9.59 -9.88
C THR A 10 6.01 8.16 -9.83
N ARG A 11 6.81 7.14 -10.16
CA ARG A 11 6.38 5.74 -10.06
C ARG A 11 6.07 5.32 -8.62
N LEU A 12 6.91 5.69 -7.65
CA LEU A 12 6.64 5.40 -6.24
C LEU A 12 5.32 6.01 -5.79
N LYS A 13 5.06 7.28 -6.13
CA LYS A 13 3.79 7.97 -5.85
C LYS A 13 2.61 7.20 -6.44
N TRP A 14 2.66 6.91 -7.74
CA TRP A 14 1.56 6.21 -8.43
C TRP A 14 1.25 4.85 -7.81
N HIS A 15 2.27 4.03 -7.56
CA HIS A 15 2.03 2.69 -7.01
C HIS A 15 1.55 2.73 -5.56
N PHE A 16 1.96 3.75 -4.80
CA PHE A 16 1.43 3.98 -3.46
C PHE A 16 -0.05 4.39 -3.48
N PHE A 17 -0.46 5.29 -4.38
CA PHE A 17 -1.87 5.64 -4.53
C PHE A 17 -2.71 4.48 -5.09
N LEU A 18 -2.15 3.68 -6.01
CA LEU A 18 -2.79 2.47 -6.50
C LEU A 18 -2.97 1.43 -5.38
N LEU A 19 -2.00 1.31 -4.46
CA LEU A 19 -2.15 0.50 -3.27
C LEU A 19 -3.30 1.00 -2.38
N ILE A 20 -3.40 2.31 -2.11
CA ILE A 20 -4.51 2.87 -1.34
C ILE A 20 -5.85 2.53 -2.02
N MET A 21 -5.96 2.74 -3.33
CA MET A 21 -7.17 2.40 -4.08
C MET A 21 -7.47 0.89 -4.04
N ALA A 22 -6.46 0.04 -4.16
CA ALA A 22 -6.61 -1.40 -4.04
C ALA A 22 -7.07 -1.84 -2.65
N CYS A 23 -6.60 -1.18 -1.59
CA CYS A 23 -7.06 -1.42 -0.22
C CYS A 23 -8.52 -1.02 -0.01
N ILE A 24 -8.95 0.10 -0.61
CA ILE A 24 -10.35 0.55 -0.56
C ILE A 24 -11.23 -0.45 -1.32
N LEU A 25 -10.94 -0.68 -2.59
CA LEU A 25 -11.73 -1.58 -3.44
C LEU A 25 -11.71 -3.01 -2.90
N GLY A 26 -10.53 -3.50 -2.51
CA GLY A 26 -10.38 -4.86 -1.99
C GLY A 26 -11.05 -5.05 -0.63
N THR A 27 -11.19 -4.00 0.19
CA THR A 27 -11.93 -4.11 1.46
C THR A 27 -13.43 -3.98 1.26
N PHE A 28 -13.85 -3.07 0.38
CA PHE A 28 -15.26 -2.90 0.03
C PHE A 28 -15.85 -4.16 -0.63
N LEU A 29 -15.12 -4.76 -1.59
CA LEU A 29 -15.55 -5.99 -2.28
C LEU A 29 -15.54 -7.24 -1.39
N SER A 30 -14.74 -7.24 -0.33
CA SER A 30 -14.72 -8.31 0.68
C SER A 30 -15.67 -8.04 1.86
N GLY A 31 -16.57 -7.06 1.74
CA GLY A 31 -17.60 -6.76 2.73
C GLY A 31 -18.59 -7.92 2.93
N PRO A 32 -19.48 -7.82 3.94
CA PRO A 32 -20.43 -8.89 4.26
C PRO A 32 -21.25 -9.29 3.02
N SER A 33 -21.41 -10.59 2.80
CA SER A 33 -22.23 -11.09 1.71
C SER A 33 -23.68 -10.61 1.90
N PRO A 34 -24.31 -9.99 0.89
CA PRO A 34 -25.74 -9.63 0.93
C PRO A 34 -26.66 -10.84 1.19
N ALA A 35 -26.15 -12.07 1.01
CA ALA A 35 -26.93 -13.30 1.11
C ALA A 35 -27.09 -13.86 2.54
N GLY A 36 -26.48 -13.26 3.56
CA GLY A 36 -26.47 -13.84 4.92
C GLY A 36 -26.69 -12.86 6.07
N THR A 37 -26.97 -11.59 5.77
CA THR A 37 -27.21 -10.54 6.77
C THR A 37 -28.42 -9.74 6.33
N ASP A 38 -29.40 -9.55 7.22
CA ASP A 38 -30.55 -8.63 7.06
C ASP A 38 -30.11 -7.15 7.05
N LEU A 39 -28.98 -6.85 6.41
CA LEU A 39 -28.45 -5.51 6.28
C LEU A 39 -29.14 -4.83 5.10
N SER A 40 -29.70 -3.65 5.35
CA SER A 40 -30.21 -2.81 4.28
C SER A 40 -29.06 -2.33 3.37
N LEU A 41 -29.37 -2.07 2.09
CA LEU A 41 -28.41 -1.55 1.10
C LEU A 41 -27.57 -0.35 1.61
N PRO A 42 -28.15 0.64 2.31
CA PRO A 42 -27.38 1.74 2.89
C PRO A 42 -26.39 1.32 3.98
N GLU A 43 -26.76 0.36 4.84
CA GLU A 43 -25.91 -0.11 5.93
C GLU A 43 -24.75 -0.96 5.40
N TRP A 44 -25.00 -1.77 4.37
CA TRP A 44 -23.95 -2.50 3.65
C TRP A 44 -22.91 -1.54 3.05
N PHE A 45 -23.39 -0.47 2.39
CA PHE A 45 -22.51 0.53 1.80
C PHE A 45 -21.72 1.31 2.86
N GLY A 46 -22.38 1.71 3.95
CA GLY A 46 -21.76 2.44 5.05
C GLY A 46 -20.67 1.63 5.76
N THR A 47 -20.94 0.37 6.08
CA THR A 47 -19.98 -0.53 6.74
C THR A 47 -18.79 -0.84 5.82
N GLY A 48 -19.04 -1.13 4.54
CA GLY A 48 -17.98 -1.36 3.54
C GLY A 48 -17.04 -0.17 3.39
N LEU A 49 -17.58 1.05 3.30
CA LEU A 49 -16.77 2.27 3.22
C LEU A 49 -16.01 2.55 4.51
N MET A 50 -16.66 2.43 5.67
CA MET A 50 -16.01 2.67 6.97
C MET A 50 -14.83 1.72 7.19
N MET A 51 -15.02 0.42 6.91
CA MET A 51 -13.94 -0.57 7.02
C MET A 51 -12.81 -0.29 6.02
N SER A 52 -13.16 0.14 4.80
CA SER A 52 -12.18 0.53 3.78
C SER A 52 -11.33 1.73 4.22
N LEU A 53 -11.96 2.75 4.83
CA LEU A 53 -11.27 3.93 5.36
C LEU A 53 -10.33 3.58 6.50
N ILE A 54 -10.78 2.76 7.47
CA ILE A 54 -9.94 2.26 8.57
C ILE A 54 -8.74 1.48 8.01
N THR A 55 -8.97 0.67 6.97
CA THR A 55 -7.93 -0.14 6.32
C THR A 55 -6.89 0.70 5.59
N VAL A 56 -7.18 1.93 5.15
CA VAL A 56 -6.17 2.79 4.51
C VAL A 56 -5.61 3.85 5.43
N LEU A 57 -6.22 4.09 6.59
CA LEU A 57 -5.81 5.13 7.53
C LEU A 57 -4.32 5.05 7.91
N PRO A 58 -3.75 3.88 8.21
CA PRO A 58 -2.32 3.79 8.48
C PRO A 58 -1.45 4.17 7.27
N LEU A 59 -1.88 3.83 6.05
CA LEU A 59 -1.18 4.26 4.82
C LEU A 59 -1.30 5.76 4.61
N MET A 60 -2.42 6.41 4.97
CA MET A 60 -2.58 7.86 4.77
C MET A 60 -1.49 8.68 5.49
N PHE A 61 -0.99 8.22 6.64
CA PHE A 61 0.13 8.87 7.35
C PHE A 61 1.44 8.90 6.53
N PHE A 62 1.56 8.05 5.50
CA PHE A 62 2.72 8.01 4.61
C PHE A 62 2.53 8.84 3.32
N ILE A 63 1.41 9.54 3.13
CA ILE A 63 1.24 10.47 2.00
C ILE A 63 2.37 11.53 1.96
N PRO A 64 2.75 12.19 3.07
CA PRO A 64 3.86 13.13 3.07
C PRO A 64 5.18 12.48 2.64
N THR A 65 5.38 11.21 3.01
CA THR A 65 6.57 10.41 2.68
C THR A 65 6.71 10.22 1.18
N VAL A 66 5.65 9.88 0.45
CA VAL A 66 5.73 9.74 -1.01
C VAL A 66 5.76 11.07 -1.74
N LEU A 67 5.17 12.14 -1.19
CA LEU A 67 5.22 13.47 -1.78
C LEU A 67 6.61 14.10 -1.70
N LYS A 68 7.26 13.99 -0.53
CA LYS A 68 8.61 14.50 -0.22
C LYS A 68 9.49 13.38 0.34
N PRO A 69 9.97 12.45 -0.51
CA PRO A 69 10.67 11.25 -0.05
C PRO A 69 12.07 11.57 0.49
N THR A 70 12.35 11.08 1.70
CA THR A 70 13.68 11.06 2.31
C THR A 70 14.12 9.61 2.54
N PRO A 71 15.44 9.32 2.62
CA PRO A 71 15.90 7.95 2.85
C PRO A 71 15.33 7.32 4.13
N GLY A 72 15.19 8.10 5.19
CA GLY A 72 14.60 7.66 6.45
C GLY A 72 13.11 7.35 6.31
N SER A 73 12.33 8.27 5.74
CA SER A 73 10.87 8.10 5.62
C SER A 73 10.49 6.97 4.66
N VAL A 74 11.19 6.84 3.53
CA VAL A 74 10.96 5.74 2.57
C VAL A 74 11.39 4.39 3.14
N SER A 75 12.39 4.35 4.02
CA SER A 75 12.76 3.13 4.75
C SER A 75 11.65 2.71 5.71
N TRP A 76 11.09 3.64 6.48
CA TRP A 76 9.92 3.41 7.33
C TRP A 76 8.70 2.93 6.53
N LEU A 77 8.42 3.59 5.40
CA LEU A 77 7.37 3.14 4.48
C LEU A 77 7.62 1.70 4.01
N SER A 78 8.86 1.32 3.70
CA SER A 78 9.18 -0.05 3.25
C SER A 78 8.89 -1.10 4.33
N PHE A 79 9.16 -0.80 5.61
CA PHE A 79 8.77 -1.67 6.72
C PHE A 79 7.24 -1.79 6.82
N PHE A 80 6.54 -0.67 6.66
CA PHE A 80 5.09 -0.64 6.73
C PHE A 80 4.43 -1.42 5.58
N LEU A 81 4.97 -1.30 4.37
CA LEU A 81 4.55 -2.07 3.20
C LEU A 81 4.72 -3.59 3.41
N LEU A 82 5.79 -4.03 4.09
CA LEU A 82 5.97 -5.44 4.45
C LEU A 82 4.88 -5.93 5.42
N ALA A 83 4.54 -5.14 6.44
CA ALA A 83 3.44 -5.48 7.35
C ALA A 83 2.09 -5.55 6.59
N TYR A 84 1.85 -4.59 5.69
CA TYR A 84 0.67 -4.61 4.82
C TYR A 84 0.65 -5.78 3.85
N LEU A 85 1.82 -6.34 3.50
CA LEU A 85 1.90 -7.45 2.57
C LEU A 85 1.41 -8.72 3.25
N VAL A 86 1.83 -8.94 4.49
CA VAL A 86 1.31 -10.01 5.33
C VAL A 86 -0.21 -9.86 5.49
N PHE A 87 -0.70 -8.66 5.83
CA PHE A 87 -2.13 -8.38 5.92
C PHE A 87 -2.89 -8.69 4.62
N ALA A 88 -2.39 -8.23 3.48
CA ALA A 88 -3.01 -8.46 2.18
C ALA A 88 -3.07 -9.95 1.82
N ILE A 89 -2.01 -10.71 2.12
CA ILE A 89 -1.95 -12.16 1.91
C ILE A 89 -2.98 -12.86 2.82
N LEU A 90 -3.05 -12.51 4.10
CA LEU A 90 -4.03 -13.08 5.02
C LEU A 90 -5.47 -12.83 4.53
N LYS A 91 -5.72 -11.67 3.92
CA LYS A 91 -7.02 -11.34 3.34
C LYS A 91 -7.40 -12.22 2.16
N ILE A 92 -6.44 -12.79 1.41
CA ILE A 92 -6.77 -13.75 0.34
C ILE A 92 -7.50 -14.97 0.88
N PHE A 93 -7.14 -15.39 2.09
CA PHE A 93 -7.69 -16.58 2.75
C PHE A 93 -8.96 -16.29 3.57
N SER A 94 -9.45 -15.05 3.60
CA SER A 94 -10.72 -14.73 4.26
C SER A 94 -11.93 -14.99 3.35
N PRO A 95 -13.12 -15.28 3.89
CA PRO A 95 -14.35 -15.39 3.10
C PRO A 95 -14.59 -14.13 2.26
N GLY A 96 -14.87 -14.28 0.96
CA GLY A 96 -15.00 -13.15 0.02
C GLY A 96 -13.70 -12.34 -0.22
N GLY A 97 -12.58 -12.80 0.33
CA GLY A 97 -11.31 -12.09 0.39
C GLY A 97 -10.39 -12.29 -0.82
N PHE A 98 -10.63 -13.31 -1.64
CA PHE A 98 -9.69 -13.72 -2.70
C PHE A 98 -9.32 -12.58 -3.66
N PHE A 99 -10.31 -11.94 -4.27
CA PHE A 99 -10.06 -10.85 -5.23
C PHE A 99 -9.46 -9.61 -4.56
N GLY A 100 -10.01 -9.21 -3.41
CA GLY A 100 -9.52 -8.04 -2.68
C GLY A 100 -8.09 -8.21 -2.17
N GLY A 101 -7.81 -9.32 -1.51
CA GLY A 101 -6.47 -9.67 -1.02
C GLY A 101 -5.45 -9.80 -2.15
N THR A 102 -5.83 -10.37 -3.30
CA THR A 102 -4.93 -10.50 -4.47
C THR A 102 -4.57 -9.11 -5.02
N LEU A 103 -5.56 -8.24 -5.19
CA LEU A 103 -5.35 -6.87 -5.68
C LEU A 103 -4.44 -6.08 -4.74
N MET A 104 -4.71 -6.15 -3.43
CA MET A 104 -3.88 -5.51 -2.40
C MET A 104 -2.45 -6.05 -2.41
N THR A 105 -2.28 -7.36 -2.54
CA THR A 105 -0.96 -8.01 -2.57
C THR A 105 -0.14 -7.54 -3.78
N LEU A 106 -0.76 -7.51 -4.97
CA LEU A 106 -0.10 -7.09 -6.21
C LEU A 106 0.36 -5.62 -6.15
N PHE A 107 -0.53 -4.71 -5.75
CA PHE A 107 -0.16 -3.30 -5.66
C PHE A 107 0.80 -3.00 -4.51
N ASN A 108 0.75 -3.78 -3.43
CA ASN A 108 1.72 -3.64 -2.36
C ASN A 108 3.12 -4.08 -2.80
N LEU A 109 3.25 -5.24 -3.45
CA LEU A 109 4.54 -5.71 -4.00
C LEU A 109 5.15 -4.69 -4.95
N THR A 110 4.35 -4.11 -5.84
CA THR A 110 4.85 -3.08 -6.77
C THR A 110 5.26 -1.81 -6.04
N ALA A 111 4.47 -1.32 -5.08
CA ALA A 111 4.82 -0.16 -4.25
C ALA A 111 6.12 -0.40 -3.46
N PHE A 112 6.27 -1.59 -2.86
CA PHE A 112 7.47 -2.00 -2.14
C PHE A 112 8.69 -2.06 -3.05
N PHE A 113 8.55 -2.64 -4.24
CA PHE A 113 9.62 -2.69 -5.23
C PHE A 113 10.11 -1.28 -5.60
N TYR A 114 9.19 -0.34 -5.86
CA TYR A 114 9.56 1.04 -6.17
C TYR A 114 10.17 1.78 -4.97
N ALA A 115 9.72 1.50 -3.74
CA ALA A 115 10.32 2.07 -2.54
C ALA A 115 11.78 1.59 -2.37
N VAL A 116 12.02 0.29 -2.53
CA VAL A 116 13.38 -0.29 -2.48
C VAL A 116 14.25 0.26 -3.61
N ALA A 117 13.73 0.29 -4.84
CA ALA A 117 14.45 0.83 -5.99
C ALA A 117 14.82 2.30 -5.80
N TRP A 118 13.95 3.09 -5.14
CA TRP A 118 14.22 4.48 -4.77
C TRP A 118 15.33 4.59 -3.71
N LEU A 119 15.37 3.68 -2.73
CA LEU A 119 16.40 3.64 -1.66
C LEU A 119 17.78 3.14 -2.12
N ARG A 120 17.85 2.27 -3.15
CA ARG A 120 19.10 1.66 -3.65
C ARG A 120 20.28 2.63 -3.82
N PRO A 121 20.16 3.78 -4.53
CA PRO A 121 21.28 4.69 -4.73
C PRO A 121 21.79 5.29 -3.41
N PHE A 122 20.91 5.58 -2.45
CA PHE A 122 21.30 6.15 -1.16
C PHE A 122 22.02 5.12 -0.27
N LYS A 123 21.57 3.86 -0.29
CA LYS A 123 22.25 2.76 0.41
C LYS A 123 23.66 2.50 -0.15
N LYS A 124 23.86 2.66 -1.47
CA LYS A 124 25.19 2.53 -2.09
C LYS A 124 26.13 3.66 -1.63
N ALA A 125 25.68 4.91 -1.73
CA ALA A 125 26.48 6.06 -1.32
C ALA A 125 26.84 6.02 0.19
N ALA A 126 25.94 5.52 1.05
CA ALA A 126 26.23 5.35 2.47
C ALA A 126 27.32 4.28 2.73
N LYS A 127 27.30 3.16 1.99
CA LYS A 127 28.34 2.12 2.09
C LYS A 127 29.71 2.59 1.58
N GLU A 128 29.73 3.42 0.55
CA GLU A 128 30.99 4.00 0.02
C GLU A 128 31.63 4.96 1.04
N LYS A 129 30.82 5.77 1.76
CA LYS A 129 31.30 6.63 2.84
C LYS A 129 31.85 5.88 4.06
N GLN A 130 31.40 4.65 4.30
CA GLN A 130 31.90 3.81 5.41
C GLN A 130 33.22 3.11 5.08
N LYS A 131 33.63 3.10 3.81
CA LYS A 131 34.88 2.48 3.33
C LYS A 131 36.01 3.48 3.11
N SER A 132 35.72 4.78 3.17
CA SER A 132 36.68 5.88 3.13
C SER A 132 37.00 6.34 4.54
#